data_AF-A0A7Y5GD38-F1
#
_entry.id   AF-A0A7Y5GD38-F1
#
_cell.length_a   1.000
_cell.length_b   1.000
_cell.length_c   1.000
_cell.angle_alpha   90.00
_cell.angle_beta   90.00
_cell.angle_gamma   90.00
#
_symmetry.space_group_name_H-M   'P 1'
#
loop_
_entity.id
_entity.type
_entity.pdbx_description
1 polymer ?
#
loop_
_entity_poly.entity_id
_entity_poly.type
_entity_poly.pdbx_seq_one_letter_code
_entity_poly.pdbx_strand_id
1 'polypeptide(L)'
;MNAHSDTATARPYVMVLGALLLLTAVTVAAASVDFESASVNVVIALTIATFKASLVALYFMHLRHDKLLNSIIFLSGLAFLALFLIFCLIDAGSRKHVQPSDLKAPPAATATQ
;
A
#
# COMPACT_ATOMS: atom_id res chain seq x y z
N MET A 1 -41.15 26.78 14.18
CA MET A 1 -39.69 26.63 14.10
C MET A 1 -39.41 25.14 14.16
N ASN A 2 -39.52 24.46 13.02
CA ASN A 2 -39.42 23.00 12.95
C ASN A 2 -37.94 22.69 12.74
N ALA A 3 -37.29 22.13 13.76
CA ALA A 3 -35.95 21.58 13.61
C ALA A 3 -36.04 20.40 12.63
N HIS A 4 -35.69 20.65 11.37
CA HIS A 4 -35.24 19.57 10.49
C HIS A 4 -33.86 19.17 11.01
N SER A 5 -33.85 18.16 11.87
CA SER A 5 -32.65 17.37 12.13
C SER A 5 -32.34 16.61 10.85
N ASP A 6 -31.75 17.31 9.89
CA ASP A 6 -31.08 16.71 8.75
C ASP A 6 -29.88 15.94 9.33
N THR A 7 -30.15 14.73 9.81
CA THR A 7 -29.14 13.71 10.01
C THR A 7 -28.66 13.31 8.62
N ALA A 8 -27.94 14.23 7.97
CA ALA A 8 -27.28 14.01 6.71
C ALA A 8 -26.47 12.72 6.84
N THR A 9 -26.56 11.88 5.81
CA THR A 9 -26.04 10.52 5.71
C THR A 9 -24.50 10.45 5.73
N ALA A 10 -23.85 11.17 6.63
CA ALA A 10 -22.41 11.23 6.87
C ALA A 10 -21.89 10.03 7.69
N ARG A 11 -22.80 9.35 8.40
CA ARG A 11 -22.49 8.19 9.26
C ARG A 11 -21.59 7.13 8.59
N PRO A 12 -21.85 6.64 7.35
CA PRO A 12 -20.96 5.67 6.71
C PRO A 12 -19.57 6.24 6.42
N TYR A 13 -19.46 7.50 6.00
CA TYR A 13 -18.17 8.13 5.69
C TYR A 13 -17.29 8.30 6.93
N VAL A 14 -17.88 8.66 8.06
CA VAL A 14 -17.16 8.78 9.35
C VAL A 14 -16.68 7.42 9.85
N MET A 15 -17.49 6.36 9.70
CA MET A 15 -17.08 5.00 10.06
C MET A 15 -15.92 4.50 9.17
N VAL A 16 -15.98 4.76 7.86
CA VAL A 16 -14.90 4.39 6.92
C VAL A 16 -13.64 5.21 7.21
N LEU A 17 -13.76 6.50 7.52
CA LEU A 17 -12.63 7.32 7.95
C LEU A 17 -11.94 6.72 9.18
N GLY A 18 -12.71 6.32 10.18
CA GLY A 18 -12.17 5.62 11.36
C GLY A 18 -11.45 4.31 11.00
N ALA A 19 -12.03 3.51 10.11
CA ALA A 19 -11.40 2.28 9.62
C ALA A 19 -10.08 2.58 8.85
N LEU A 20 -10.04 3.63 8.02
CA LEU A 20 -8.83 4.03 7.30
C LEU A 20 -7.72 4.52 8.24
N LEU A 21 -8.08 5.25 9.30
CA LEU A 21 -7.13 5.68 10.32
C LEU A 21 -6.56 4.48 11.07
N LEU A 22 -7.41 3.52 11.44
CA LEU A 22 -6.96 2.28 12.07
C LEU A 22 -6.00 1.50 11.15
N LEU A 23 -6.37 1.29 9.89
CA LEU A 23 -5.51 0.61 8.91
C LEU A 23 -4.18 1.34 8.73
N THR A 24 -4.18 2.68 8.80
CA THR A 24 -2.95 3.47 8.71
C THR A 24 -2.06 3.26 9.93
N ALA A 25 -2.63 3.22 11.13
CA ALA A 25 -1.88 2.89 12.34
C ALA A 25 -1.27 1.48 12.25
N VAL A 26 -2.03 0.52 11.71
CA VAL A 26 -1.53 -0.85 11.44
C VAL A 26 -0.39 -0.83 10.42
N THR A 27 -0.44 0.00 9.37
CA THR A 27 0.67 0.15 8.43
C THR A 27 1.93 0.69 9.10
N VAL A 28 1.79 1.70 9.96
CA VAL A 28 2.94 2.26 10.71
C VAL A 28 3.53 1.24 11.67
N ALA A 29 2.68 0.47 12.36
CA ALA A 29 3.11 -0.61 13.23
C ALA A 29 3.85 -1.71 12.43
N ALA A 30 3.29 -2.13 11.29
CA ALA A 30 3.93 -3.11 10.41
C ALA A 30 5.26 -2.60 9.85
N ALA A 31 5.39 -1.30 9.57
CA ALA A 31 6.65 -0.69 9.14
C ALA A 31 7.70 -0.61 10.26
N SER A 32 7.29 -0.75 11.52
CA SER A 32 8.19 -0.75 12.68
C SER A 32 8.67 -2.16 13.04
N VAL A 33 8.16 -3.21 12.37
CA VAL A 33 8.55 -4.60 12.57
C VAL A 33 9.39 -5.05 11.38
N ASP A 34 10.67 -5.31 11.62
CA ASP A 34 11.54 -5.93 10.63
C ASP A 34 11.32 -7.45 10.65
N PHE A 35 10.64 -7.99 9.64
CA PHE A 35 10.64 -9.43 9.43
C PHE A 35 11.98 -9.85 8.80
N GLU A 36 12.45 -11.06 9.13
CA GLU A 36 13.76 -11.61 8.73
C GLU A 36 14.03 -11.60 7.21
N SER A 37 12.99 -11.46 6.39
CA SER A 37 13.11 -11.40 4.94
C SER A 37 12.40 -10.15 4.39
N ALA A 38 13.17 -9.29 3.71
CA ALA A 38 12.67 -8.03 3.12
C ALA A 38 11.50 -8.23 2.14
N SER A 39 11.43 -9.38 1.47
CA SER A 39 10.31 -9.70 0.56
C SER A 39 8.99 -9.90 1.31
N VAL A 40 9.04 -10.45 2.53
CA VAL A 40 7.85 -10.67 3.37
C VAL A 40 7.28 -9.33 3.84
N ASN A 41 8.14 -8.36 4.23
CA ASN A 41 7.70 -7.01 4.61
C ASN A 41 6.91 -6.36 3.46
N VAL A 42 7.42 -6.48 2.24
CA VAL A 42 6.79 -5.89 1.04
C VAL A 42 5.42 -6.51 0.78
N VAL A 43 5.29 -7.83 0.87
CA VAL A 43 4.00 -8.53 0.66
C VAL A 43 2.97 -8.13 1.71
N ILE A 44 3.38 -8.01 2.99
CA ILE A 44 2.49 -7.56 4.07
C ILE A 44 2.07 -6.12 3.84
N ALA A 45 3.02 -5.22 3.53
CA ALA A 45 2.74 -3.82 3.27
C ALA A 45 1.78 -3.63 2.09
N LEU A 46 1.99 -4.35 0.98
CA LEU A 46 1.12 -4.33 -0.18
C LEU A 46 -0.29 -4.83 0.15
N THR A 47 -0.40 -5.90 0.93
CA THR A 47 -1.70 -6.44 1.35
C THR A 47 -2.50 -5.41 2.14
N ILE A 48 -1.89 -4.78 3.15
CA ILE A 48 -2.54 -3.74 3.96
C ILE A 48 -2.93 -2.54 3.08
N ALA A 49 -2.04 -2.14 2.16
CA ALA A 49 -2.31 -1.07 1.21
C ALA A 49 -3.50 -1.39 0.28
N THR A 50 -3.64 -2.62 -0.20
CA THR A 50 -4.78 -3.06 -1.01
C THR A 50 -6.09 -2.93 -0.24
N PHE A 51 -6.15 -3.41 1.01
CA PHE A 51 -7.37 -3.25 1.84
C PHE A 51 -7.75 -1.78 2.03
N LYS A 52 -6.77 -0.91 2.31
CA LYS A 52 -6.99 0.53 2.44
C LYS A 52 -7.53 1.13 1.14
N ALA A 53 -6.92 0.78 0.00
CA ALA A 53 -7.35 1.24 -1.31
C ALA A 53 -8.77 0.78 -1.66
N SER A 54 -9.15 -0.46 -1.33
CA SER A 54 -10.52 -0.97 -1.54
C SER A 54 -11.56 -0.17 -0.76
N LEU A 55 -11.31 0.13 0.52
CA LEU A 55 -12.19 0.98 1.34
C LEU A 55 -12.35 2.39 0.75
N VAL A 56 -11.25 2.98 0.26
CA VAL A 56 -11.30 4.29 -0.41
C VAL A 56 -12.11 4.22 -1.71
N ALA A 57 -11.86 3.21 -2.53
CA ALA A 57 -12.55 3.02 -3.81
C ALA A 57 -14.07 2.84 -3.61
N LEU A 58 -14.48 1.96 -2.71
CA LEU A 58 -15.89 1.64 -2.47
C LEU A 58 -16.71 2.83 -1.95
N TYR A 59 -16.14 3.64 -1.06
CA TYR A 59 -16.89 4.67 -0.33
C TYR A 59 -16.58 6.11 -0.78
N PHE A 60 -15.31 6.45 -1.00
CA PHE A 60 -14.91 7.83 -1.37
C PHE A 60 -14.88 8.05 -2.89
N MET A 61 -14.62 7.01 -3.69
CA MET A 61 -14.76 7.08 -5.16
C MET A 61 -16.17 6.71 -5.63
N HIS A 62 -17.12 6.52 -4.70
CA HIS A 62 -18.53 6.16 -4.96
C HIS A 62 -18.76 4.93 -5.83
N LEU A 63 -17.76 4.06 -6.04
CA LEU A 63 -17.86 2.86 -6.87
C LEU A 63 -19.01 1.93 -6.47
N ARG A 64 -19.38 1.89 -5.18
CA ARG A 64 -20.52 1.09 -4.71
C ARG A 64 -21.87 1.52 -5.30
N HIS A 65 -22.04 2.79 -5.62
CA HIS A 65 -23.31 3.35 -6.12
C HIS A 65 -23.22 3.89 -7.55
N ASP A 66 -22.04 3.82 -8.17
CA ASP A 66 -21.79 4.28 -9.53
C ASP A 66 -22.05 3.18 -10.58
N LYS A 67 -21.92 3.53 -11.85
CA LYS A 67 -22.12 2.63 -12.99
C LYS A 67 -21.10 1.49 -12.98
N LEU A 68 -21.55 0.30 -13.38
CA LEU A 68 -20.73 -0.89 -13.56
C LEU A 68 -19.45 -0.64 -14.40
N LEU A 69 -19.52 0.24 -15.40
CA LEU A 69 -18.35 0.61 -16.21
C LEU A 69 -17.21 1.21 -15.38
N ASN A 70 -17.50 2.05 -14.38
CA ASN A 70 -16.46 2.64 -13.54
C ASN A 70 -15.74 1.55 -12.72
N SER A 71 -16.50 0.57 -12.24
CA SER A 71 -15.93 -0.58 -11.52
C SER A 71 -15.08 -1.49 -12.39
N ILE A 72 -15.46 -1.68 -13.66
CA ILE A 72 -14.67 -2.47 -14.63
C ILE A 72 -13.36 -1.75 -14.97
N ILE A 73 -13.41 -0.43 -15.20
CA ILE A 73 -12.21 0.39 -15.49
C ILE A 73 -11.26 0.38 -14.28
N PHE A 74 -11.79 0.54 -13.07
CA PHE A 74 -10.98 0.46 -11.85
C PHE A 74 -10.33 -0.91 -11.70
N LEU A 75 -11.11 -1.99 -11.89
CA LEU A 75 -10.60 -3.36 -11.74
C LEU A 75 -9.58 -3.71 -12.83
N SER A 76 -9.76 -3.22 -14.07
CA SER A 76 -8.77 -3.41 -15.14
C SER A 76 -7.48 -2.67 -14.81
N GLY A 77 -7.56 -1.42 -14.33
CA GLY A 77 -6.40 -0.67 -13.86
C GLY A 77 -5.66 -1.39 -12.72
N LEU A 78 -6.40 -1.95 -11.76
CA LEU A 78 -5.82 -2.73 -10.66
C LEU A 78 -5.16 -4.03 -11.16
N ALA A 79 -5.75 -4.70 -12.14
CA ALA A 79 -5.19 -5.90 -12.75
C ALA A 79 -3.86 -5.62 -13.48
N PHE A 80 -3.81 -4.53 -14.26
CA PHE A 80 -2.57 -4.09 -14.90
C PHE A 80 -1.52 -3.65 -13.88
N LEU A 81 -1.91 -2.94 -12.82
CA LEU A 81 -1.01 -2.58 -11.72
C LEU A 81 -0.41 -3.83 -11.07
N ALA A 82 -1.23 -4.84 -10.76
CA ALA A 82 -0.76 -6.08 -10.18
C ALA A 82 0.22 -6.82 -11.10
N LEU A 83 -0.07 -6.86 -12.41
CA LEU A 83 0.84 -7.44 -13.41
C LEU A 83 2.20 -6.72 -13.41
N PHE A 84 2.21 -5.39 -13.43
CA PHE A 84 3.44 -4.61 -13.38
C PHE A 84 4.21 -4.80 -12.08
N LEU A 85 3.53 -4.84 -10.93
CA LEU A 85 4.20 -5.08 -9.65
C LEU A 85 4.86 -6.46 -9.58
N ILE A 86 4.19 -7.51 -10.08
CA ILE A 86 4.77 -8.85 -10.12
C ILE A 86 6.04 -8.85 -10.97
N PHE A 87 5.99 -8.23 -12.14
CA PHE A 87 7.16 -8.13 -13.02
C PHE A 87 8.31 -7.34 -12.36
N CYS A 88 8.00 -6.22 -11.69
CA CYS A 88 8.97 -5.44 -10.94
C CYS A 88 9.59 -6.22 -9.77
N LEU A 89 8.81 -7.03 -9.04
CA LEU A 89 9.33 -7.85 -7.95
C LEU A 89 10.29 -8.93 -8.46
N ILE A 90 9.94 -9.59 -9.58
CA ILE A 90 10.80 -10.58 -10.23
C ILE A 90 12.10 -9.94 -10.71
N ASP A 91 12.02 -8.79 -11.38
CA ASP A 91 13.18 -8.04 -11.83
C ASP A 91 14.09 -7.64 -10.65
N ALA A 92 13.51 -7.03 -9.61
CA ALA A 92 14.25 -6.61 -8.42
C ALA A 92 14.97 -7.79 -7.74
N GLY A 93 14.32 -8.96 -7.64
CA GLY A 93 14.94 -10.16 -7.10
C GLY A 93 16.01 -10.78 -7.99
N SER A 94 15.99 -10.51 -9.30
CA SER A 94 16.94 -11.06 -10.27
C SER A 94 18.21 -10.22 -10.43
N ARG A 95 18.22 -8.98 -9.91
CA ARG A 95 19.37 -8.07 -9.99
C ARG A 95 20.56 -8.59 -9.18
N LYS A 96 21.70 -8.79 -9.85
CA LYS A 96 22.98 -9.04 -9.18
C LYS A 96 23.58 -7.72 -8.73
N HIS A 97 23.97 -7.64 -7.46
CA HIS A 97 24.72 -6.49 -6.94
C HIS A 97 26.15 -6.55 -7.51
N VAL A 98 26.37 -5.88 -8.65
CA VAL A 98 27.70 -5.72 -9.24
C VAL A 98 28.38 -4.56 -8.51
N GLN A 99 29.31 -4.87 -7.62
CA GLN A 99 30.20 -3.85 -7.06
C GLN A 99 31.24 -3.48 -8.13
N PRO A 100 31.39 -2.19 -8.50
CA PRO A 100 32.48 -1.75 -9.35
C PRO A 100 33.81 -2.15 -8.72
N SER A 101 34.65 -2.85 -9.47
CA SER A 101 36.01 -3.23 -9.03
C SER A 101 36.93 -2.03 -8.76
N ASP A 102 36.49 -0.84 -9.16
CA ASP A 102 37.20 0.44 -9.00
C ASP A 102 36.88 1.15 -7.66
N LEU A 103 35.98 0.62 -6.82
CA LEU A 103 35.78 1.13 -5.47
C LEU A 103 36.97 0.76 -4.58
N LYS A 104 37.85 1.73 -4.34
CA LYS A 104 38.86 1.68 -3.27
C LYS A 104 38.15 1.39 -1.95
N ALA A 105 38.57 0.33 -1.25
CA ALA A 105 38.03 -0.01 0.07
C ALA A 105 38.06 1.23 1.00
N PRO A 106 36.96 1.53 1.73
CA PRO A 106 36.96 2.60 2.70
C PRO A 106 38.09 2.38 3.73
N PRO A 107 38.82 3.43 4.15
CA PRO A 107 40.05 3.33 4.95
C PRO A 107 39.87 2.86 6.41
N ALA A 108 38.86 2.05 6.72
CA ALA A 108 38.48 1.67 8.09
C ALA A 108 38.49 0.15 8.36
N ALA A 109 39.16 -0.66 7.53
CA ALA A 109 39.28 -2.12 7.74
C ALA A 109 40.74 -2.62 7.82
N THR A 110 41.67 -1.76 8.29
CA THR A 110 43.10 -2.13 8.48
C THR A 110 43.59 -1.89 9.92
N ALA A 111 42.70 -1.92 10.91
CA ALA A 111 43.11 -1.97 12.31
C ALA A 111 42.31 -3.06 13.03
N THR A 112 43.03 -4.07 13.54
CA THR A 112 42.54 -5.24 14.32
C THR A 112 41.58 -6.15 13.55
N GLN A 113 41.94 -7.37 13.11
CA GLN A 113 42.83 -8.40 13.63
C GLN A 113 43.37 -9.25 12.47
#